data_AF-A0A660MJ77-F1
#
_entry.id   AF-A0A660MJ77-F1
#
_cell.length_a   1.000
_cell.length_b   1.000
_cell.length_c   1.000
_cell.angle_alpha   90.00
_cell.angle_beta   90.00
_cell.angle_gamma   90.00
#
_symmetry.space_group_name_H-M   'P 1'
#
loop_
_entity.id
_entity.type
_entity.pdbx_description
1 polymer ?
#
loop_
_entity_poly.entity_id
_entity_poly.type
_entity_poly.pdbx_seq_one_letter_code
_entity_poly.pdbx_strand_id
1 'polypeptide(L)'
;MKTLPLLLALAIACAHADALFTDPVASKNGLAWLNTETRAATTLTLTRNPDGGETIAVIPSGGTVGVLFVDDGGHFLVKTPFGITGWAQARAGEDSGETFPALKHRHDERLGLDLHYHPELGSPLNKHYYYDEIEPDTPAPGLPQESALDDRPPAYEIYDRLLDTAFVRGGARYYMDCTVSLSGQHYCIFLPVREGKIRRNGVAALPGQTFYFPGNGHIYSDVDDSGVRYYRLRQKWALENGEMREIEQPYHYLGLASHYRGILKADDGTHDSKTPLRLLDRVDGKKTVAKIAAGDAVRILLADPHQPCAKEAQLANGSICTDLWLLIQSKDGKTGWVKINYQRDTPDFEGLHGLAG
;
A
#
# COMPACT_ATOMS: atom_id res chain seq x y z
N MET A 1 45.44 -2.34 41.27
CA MET A 1 43.99 -2.12 41.51
C MET A 1 43.58 -0.83 40.83
N LYS A 2 42.33 -0.80 40.31
CA LYS A 2 41.59 0.35 39.75
C LYS A 2 41.95 0.73 38.31
N THR A 3 41.03 0.91 37.36
CA THR A 3 39.63 0.48 37.16
C THR A 3 39.37 0.81 35.69
N LEU A 4 38.78 -0.12 34.94
CA LEU A 4 38.40 0.02 33.54
C LEU A 4 37.19 0.99 33.43
N PRO A 5 37.13 1.95 32.48
CA PRO A 5 35.90 2.68 32.23
C PRO A 5 34.98 1.77 31.39
N LEU A 6 33.88 1.36 31.99
CA LEU A 6 32.81 0.58 31.38
C LEU A 6 31.83 1.54 30.67
N LEU A 7 31.71 1.37 29.35
CA LEU A 7 30.55 1.59 28.48
C LEU A 7 29.43 2.53 28.98
N LEU A 8 29.36 3.72 28.38
CA LEU A 8 28.16 4.57 28.37
C LEU A 8 27.64 4.69 26.93
N ALA A 9 26.95 3.67 26.43
CA ALA A 9 26.30 3.70 25.11
C ALA A 9 24.87 3.15 25.08
N LEU A 10 24.34 2.62 26.20
CA LEU A 10 23.03 1.98 26.25
C LEU A 10 21.88 2.85 26.79
N ALA A 11 22.15 4.10 27.20
CA ALA A 11 21.13 4.95 27.84
C ALA A 11 20.41 5.91 26.86
N ILE A 12 20.90 6.05 25.63
CA ILE A 12 20.34 7.04 24.68
C ILE A 12 19.16 6.44 23.92
N ALA A 13 19.19 5.17 23.51
CA ALA A 13 18.11 4.57 22.71
C ALA A 13 16.79 4.33 23.50
N CYS A 14 16.86 3.88 24.76
CA CYS A 14 15.64 3.66 25.56
C CYS A 14 14.87 4.95 25.86
N ALA A 15 15.57 6.08 26.03
CA ALA A 15 14.94 7.38 26.27
C ALA A 15 14.08 7.88 25.10
N HIS A 16 14.31 7.39 23.87
CA HIS A 16 13.53 7.78 22.69
C HIS A 16 12.24 6.96 22.54
N ALA A 17 12.20 5.71 23.03
CA ALA A 17 11.03 4.83 22.92
C ALA A 17 9.96 5.15 23.97
N ASP A 18 10.39 5.34 25.22
CA ASP A 18 9.50 5.64 26.36
C ASP A 18 8.77 6.99 26.22
N ALA A 19 9.24 7.86 25.33
CA ALA A 19 8.61 9.13 24.99
C ALA A 19 7.54 9.02 23.88
N LEU A 20 7.58 7.96 23.06
CA LEU A 20 6.70 7.81 21.89
C LEU A 20 5.48 6.93 22.18
N PHE A 21 5.64 5.90 23.00
CA PHE A 21 4.63 4.85 23.21
C PHE A 21 4.25 4.69 24.67
N THR A 22 2.99 4.32 24.93
CA THR A 22 2.50 4.14 26.30
C THR A 22 3.00 2.88 26.96
N ASP A 23 3.22 1.82 26.18
CA ASP A 23 3.75 0.55 26.66
C ASP A 23 5.25 0.45 26.35
N PRO A 24 6.06 -0.20 27.20
CA PRO A 24 7.46 -0.43 26.92
C PRO A 24 7.64 -1.23 25.61
N VAL A 25 8.35 -0.63 24.66
CA VAL A 25 8.70 -1.27 23.39
C VAL A 25 10.15 -1.74 23.46
N ALA A 26 10.38 -3.01 23.12
CA ALA A 26 11.72 -3.58 23.18
C ALA A 26 12.68 -2.86 22.22
N SER A 27 13.69 -2.20 22.76
CA SER A 27 14.86 -1.77 22.00
C SER A 27 15.86 -2.93 21.91
N LYS A 28 16.18 -3.40 20.70
CA LYS A 28 17.28 -4.33 20.47
C LYS A 28 18.39 -3.61 19.71
N ASN A 29 19.64 -4.00 19.95
CA ASN A 29 20.75 -3.56 19.11
C ASN A 29 20.62 -4.27 17.74
N GLY A 30 20.56 -3.50 16.65
CA GLY A 30 20.34 -4.03 15.31
C GLY A 30 18.88 -3.99 14.87
N LEU A 31 18.64 -4.04 13.56
CA LEU A 31 17.30 -4.19 12.98
C LEU A 31 16.55 -5.35 13.63
N ALA A 32 15.48 -5.02 14.36
CA ALA A 32 14.71 -5.98 15.11
C ALA A 32 13.22 -5.85 14.81
N TRP A 33 12.67 -6.89 14.19
CA TRP A 33 11.23 -7.01 14.03
C TRP A 33 10.55 -7.19 15.40
N LEU A 34 9.60 -6.31 15.70
CA LEU A 34 8.88 -6.24 16.97
C LEU A 34 7.43 -6.67 16.82
N ASN A 35 6.74 -6.14 15.79
CA ASN A 35 5.32 -6.37 15.51
C ASN A 35 4.45 -6.32 16.77
N THR A 36 4.56 -5.21 17.49
CA THR A 36 3.87 -4.98 18.77
C THR A 36 2.84 -3.87 18.60
N GLU A 37 1.59 -4.14 18.98
CA GLU A 37 0.55 -3.12 19.04
C GLU A 37 0.63 -2.38 20.37
N THR A 38 0.54 -1.05 20.33
CA THR A 38 0.57 -0.17 21.51
C THR A 38 -0.24 1.10 21.21
N ARG A 39 -0.16 2.10 22.10
CA ARG A 39 -0.72 3.44 21.89
C ARG A 39 0.37 4.49 21.87
N ALA A 40 0.11 5.55 21.12
CA ALA A 40 0.92 6.74 21.11
C ALA A 40 0.86 7.44 22.48
N ALA A 41 2.00 7.67 23.14
CA ALA A 41 2.06 8.41 24.41
C ALA A 41 1.90 9.94 24.22
N THR A 42 2.17 10.41 23.00
CA THR A 42 2.01 11.80 22.55
C THR A 42 1.53 11.81 21.11
N THR A 43 1.24 12.96 20.53
CA THR A 43 0.97 13.04 19.09
C THR A 43 2.22 12.64 18.30
N LEU A 44 2.05 11.64 17.43
CA LEU A 44 3.10 11.14 16.55
C LEU A 44 2.88 11.67 15.14
N THR A 45 3.94 12.22 14.55
CA THR A 45 4.00 12.47 13.11
C THR A 45 4.79 11.33 12.45
N LEU A 46 4.25 10.76 11.39
CA LEU A 46 4.90 9.72 10.60
C LEU A 46 5.54 10.33 9.35
N THR A 47 6.80 10.03 9.10
CA THR A 47 7.55 10.58 7.95
C THR A 47 8.16 9.48 7.09
N ARG A 48 8.52 9.83 5.84
CA ARG A 48 9.15 8.91 4.89
C ARG A 48 10.58 8.53 5.30
N ASN A 49 11.35 9.44 5.88
CA ASN A 49 12.68 9.15 6.38
C ASN A 49 12.72 9.20 7.92
N PRO A 50 13.65 8.48 8.57
CA PRO A 50 13.82 8.54 10.03
C PRO A 50 14.05 9.96 10.54
N ASP A 51 14.87 10.73 9.81
CA ASP A 51 15.24 12.11 10.15
C ASP A 51 14.13 13.14 9.85
N GLY A 52 13.01 12.71 9.25
CA GLY A 52 11.86 13.55 8.94
C GLY A 52 11.56 13.69 7.46
N GLY A 53 10.82 14.75 7.10
CA GLY A 53 10.35 15.01 5.75
C GLY A 53 8.85 15.35 5.73
N GLU A 54 8.21 15.09 4.60
CA GLU A 54 6.76 15.24 4.47
C GLU A 54 6.02 14.31 5.45
N THR A 55 4.93 14.83 6.01
CA THR A 55 4.04 14.09 6.88
C THR A 55 3.22 13.10 6.06
N ILE A 56 3.40 11.83 6.36
CA ILE A 56 2.59 10.74 5.78
C ILE A 56 1.26 10.62 6.53
N ALA A 57 1.34 10.68 7.85
CA ALA A 57 0.23 10.38 8.76
C ALA A 57 0.49 11.05 10.12
N VAL A 58 -0.57 11.37 10.84
CA VAL A 58 -0.52 11.83 12.23
C VAL A 58 -1.38 10.91 13.08
N ILE A 59 -0.82 10.44 14.18
CA ILE A 59 -1.51 9.62 15.17
C ILE A 59 -1.66 10.47 16.44
N PRO A 60 -2.88 10.79 16.88
CA PRO A 60 -3.08 11.57 18.09
C PRO A 60 -2.64 10.78 19.33
N SER A 61 -2.34 11.50 20.41
CA SER A 61 -2.08 10.88 21.72
C SER A 61 -3.19 9.89 22.11
N GLY A 62 -2.81 8.70 22.55
CA GLY A 62 -3.71 7.58 22.86
C GLY A 62 -4.18 6.77 21.66
N GLY A 63 -3.88 7.22 20.43
CA GLY A 63 -4.19 6.52 19.19
C GLY A 63 -3.43 5.19 19.08
N THR A 64 -4.07 4.19 18.47
CA THR A 64 -3.47 2.86 18.27
C THR A 64 -2.38 2.91 17.21
N VAL A 65 -1.26 2.25 17.48
CA VAL A 65 -0.13 2.17 16.57
C VAL A 65 0.53 0.78 16.65
N GLY A 66 0.88 0.22 15.49
CA GLY A 66 1.64 -1.01 15.41
C GLY A 66 3.12 -0.71 15.20
N VAL A 67 3.97 -1.02 16.17
CA VAL A 67 5.43 -0.84 16.04
C VAL A 67 6.02 -2.04 15.31
N LEU A 68 6.64 -1.79 14.16
CA LEU A 68 7.11 -2.82 13.24
C LEU A 68 8.56 -3.22 13.51
N PHE A 69 9.48 -2.26 13.48
CA PHE A 69 10.88 -2.48 13.84
C PHE A 69 11.56 -1.18 14.31
N VAL A 70 12.72 -1.34 14.94
CA VAL A 70 13.64 -0.26 15.31
C VAL A 70 14.92 -0.36 14.50
N ASP A 71 15.41 0.75 13.97
CA ASP A 71 16.68 0.81 13.23
C ASP A 71 17.90 0.94 14.17
N ASP A 72 19.10 0.96 13.61
CA ASP A 72 20.36 1.10 14.38
C ASP A 72 20.49 2.48 15.07
N GLY A 73 19.75 3.48 14.60
CA GLY A 73 19.69 4.82 15.19
C GLY A 73 18.68 4.93 16.34
N GLY A 74 17.87 3.90 16.58
CA GLY A 74 16.79 3.94 17.57
C GLY A 74 15.50 4.56 17.06
N HIS A 75 15.35 4.75 15.75
CA HIS A 75 14.13 5.23 15.14
C HIS A 75 13.14 4.07 14.94
N PHE A 76 11.87 4.33 15.17
CA PHE A 76 10.81 3.33 15.08
C PHE A 76 10.04 3.47 13.78
N LEU A 77 10.02 2.41 12.97
CA LEU A 77 9.04 2.26 11.91
C LEU A 77 7.75 1.72 12.51
N VAL A 78 6.63 2.40 12.22
CA VAL A 78 5.31 2.02 12.71
C VAL A 78 4.31 1.91 11.56
N LYS A 79 3.13 1.36 11.85
CA LYS A 79 1.96 1.38 10.97
C LYS A 79 0.73 1.92 11.67
N THR A 80 -0.12 2.60 10.90
CA THR A 80 -1.49 2.96 11.30
C THR A 80 -2.39 1.71 11.37
N PRO A 81 -3.60 1.79 11.95
CA PRO A 81 -4.57 0.69 11.92
C PRO A 81 -4.92 0.21 10.50
N PHE A 82 -4.93 1.12 9.52
CA PHE A 82 -5.13 0.76 8.10
C PHE A 82 -3.91 0.04 7.50
N GLY A 83 -2.73 0.22 8.09
CA GLY A 83 -1.48 -0.40 7.62
C GLY A 83 -0.56 0.56 6.85
N ILE A 84 -0.83 1.86 6.85
CA ILE A 84 0.10 2.86 6.29
C ILE A 84 1.33 2.93 7.18
N THR A 85 2.53 2.79 6.61
CA THR A 85 3.77 2.82 7.39
C THR A 85 4.46 4.19 7.38
N GLY A 86 5.26 4.46 8.41
CA GLY A 86 6.11 5.63 8.49
C GLY A 86 7.01 5.63 9.73
N TRP A 87 8.04 6.47 9.71
CA TRP A 87 8.95 6.64 10.85
C TRP A 87 8.33 7.58 11.87
N ALA A 88 8.22 7.14 13.13
CA ALA A 88 7.51 7.88 14.17
C ALA A 88 8.36 8.98 14.80
N GLN A 89 7.77 10.18 14.93
CA GLN A 89 8.38 11.35 15.58
C GLN A 89 7.43 11.97 16.60
N ALA A 90 7.94 12.32 17.78
CA ALA A 90 7.20 13.09 18.80
C ALA A 90 7.10 14.57 18.39
N ARG A 91 6.27 14.86 17.39
CA ARG A 91 6.09 16.20 16.83
C ARG A 91 4.61 16.52 16.74
N ALA A 92 4.25 17.73 17.18
CA ALA A 92 2.93 18.28 16.96
C ALA A 92 2.68 18.41 15.45
N GLY A 93 1.61 17.77 14.98
CA GLY A 93 1.08 17.88 13.64
C GLY A 93 -0.44 18.02 13.71
N GLU A 94 -1.05 18.55 12.66
CA GLU A 94 -2.50 18.51 12.52
C GLU A 94 -2.92 17.05 12.35
N ASP A 95 -3.88 16.61 13.16
CA ASP A 95 -4.39 15.24 13.10
C ASP A 95 -4.93 14.95 11.70
N SER A 96 -4.27 14.02 10.98
CA SER A 96 -4.71 13.55 9.67
C SER A 96 -5.78 12.47 9.79
N GLY A 97 -6.29 12.17 10.98
CA GLY A 97 -7.44 11.29 11.20
C GLY A 97 -7.15 9.83 10.87
N GLU A 98 -5.95 9.33 11.17
CA GLU A 98 -5.55 7.93 10.88
C GLU A 98 -6.29 6.88 11.74
N THR A 99 -7.11 7.33 12.69
CA THR A 99 -8.12 6.50 13.35
C THR A 99 -9.44 6.72 12.63
N PHE A 100 -9.78 5.81 11.72
CA PHE A 100 -11.01 5.95 10.94
C PHE A 100 -12.24 5.85 11.85
N PRO A 101 -13.27 6.68 11.61
CA PRO A 101 -14.57 6.46 12.22
C PRO A 101 -15.21 5.18 11.67
N ALA A 102 -16.34 4.77 12.25
CA ALA A 102 -17.12 3.67 11.69
C ALA A 102 -17.59 4.02 10.27
N LEU A 103 -17.05 3.30 9.27
CA LEU A 103 -17.41 3.48 7.87
C LEU A 103 -18.57 2.56 7.49
N LYS A 104 -19.47 3.06 6.64
CA LYS A 104 -20.47 2.22 5.99
C LYS A 104 -19.83 1.49 4.81
N HIS A 105 -20.17 0.23 4.65
CA HIS A 105 -19.75 -0.60 3.52
C HIS A 105 -20.85 -0.64 2.45
N ARG A 106 -20.42 -0.69 1.18
CA ARG A 106 -21.22 -1.03 0.02
C ARG A 106 -20.37 -1.88 -0.90
N HIS A 107 -20.95 -2.98 -1.39
CA HIS A 107 -20.41 -3.75 -2.50
C HIS A 107 -21.12 -3.39 -3.80
N ASP A 108 -20.39 -3.34 -4.90
CA ASP A 108 -20.92 -3.26 -6.25
C ASP A 108 -20.63 -4.56 -7.00
N GLU A 109 -21.68 -5.33 -7.27
CA GLU A 109 -21.59 -6.67 -7.86
C GLU A 109 -21.10 -6.63 -9.32
N ARG A 110 -21.44 -5.58 -10.08
CA ARG A 110 -21.08 -5.49 -11.51
C ARG A 110 -19.57 -5.27 -11.66
N LEU A 111 -19.02 -4.42 -10.79
CA LEU A 111 -17.61 -4.08 -10.79
C LEU A 111 -16.77 -4.98 -9.86
N GLY A 112 -17.40 -5.81 -9.02
CA GLY A 112 -16.69 -6.57 -7.98
C GLY A 112 -15.91 -5.65 -7.04
N LEU A 113 -16.49 -4.51 -6.67
CA LEU A 113 -15.80 -3.40 -6.02
C LEU A 113 -16.40 -3.08 -4.65
N ASP A 114 -15.55 -2.86 -3.65
CA ASP A 114 -15.94 -2.53 -2.28
C ASP A 114 -15.68 -1.06 -1.94
N LEU A 115 -16.68 -0.40 -1.37
CA LEU A 115 -16.63 0.98 -0.91
C LEU A 115 -16.90 1.07 0.58
N HIS A 116 -15.99 1.71 1.30
CA HIS A 116 -16.13 2.07 2.70
C HIS A 116 -16.17 3.59 2.83
N TYR A 117 -17.26 4.17 3.30
CA TYR A 117 -17.42 5.63 3.32
C TYR A 117 -17.95 6.17 4.64
N HIS A 118 -17.54 7.40 4.96
CA HIS A 118 -18.04 8.13 6.10
C HIS A 118 -19.55 8.43 5.92
N PRO A 119 -20.44 7.98 6.82
CA PRO A 119 -21.89 8.03 6.62
C PRO A 119 -22.47 9.45 6.53
N GLU A 120 -21.82 10.44 7.15
CA GLU A 120 -22.25 11.84 7.08
C GLU A 120 -21.74 12.60 5.85
N LEU A 121 -20.75 12.05 5.13
CA LEU A 121 -20.13 12.72 3.97
C LEU A 121 -20.54 12.06 2.65
N GLY A 122 -20.60 10.72 2.66
CA GLY A 122 -20.93 9.90 1.50
C GLY A 122 -22.41 9.56 1.42
N SER A 123 -22.97 9.70 0.22
CA SER A 123 -24.31 9.24 -0.15
C SER A 123 -24.18 8.26 -1.33
N PRO A 124 -24.53 6.98 -1.15
CA PRO A 124 -24.43 5.99 -2.22
C PRO A 124 -25.41 6.32 -3.35
N LEU A 125 -24.97 6.08 -4.58
CA LEU A 125 -25.74 6.28 -5.80
C LEU A 125 -25.77 4.99 -6.63
N ASN A 126 -26.87 4.71 -7.31
CA ASN A 126 -26.95 3.60 -8.25
C ASN A 126 -27.35 4.13 -9.62
N LYS A 127 -26.37 4.71 -10.32
CA LYS A 127 -26.56 5.30 -11.64
C LYS A 127 -25.51 4.76 -12.57
N HIS A 128 -25.92 4.46 -13.79
CA HIS A 128 -25.07 3.90 -14.84
C HIS A 128 -25.11 4.83 -16.03
N TYR A 129 -23.99 4.89 -16.74
CA TYR A 129 -23.91 5.53 -18.04
C TYR A 129 -22.79 4.89 -18.85
N TYR A 130 -22.85 5.01 -20.16
CA TYR A 130 -21.84 4.47 -21.06
C TYR A 130 -21.49 5.49 -22.13
N TYR A 131 -20.32 5.34 -22.73
CA TYR A 131 -19.94 6.12 -23.89
C TYR A 131 -19.96 5.24 -25.12
N ASP A 132 -20.67 5.69 -26.15
CA ASP A 132 -20.62 5.10 -27.47
C ASP A 132 -19.49 5.75 -28.31
N GLU A 133 -19.22 5.17 -29.47
CA GLU A 133 -18.22 5.72 -30.41
C GLU A 133 -18.67 7.04 -31.07
N ILE A 134 -19.94 7.44 -30.91
CA ILE A 134 -20.59 8.53 -31.66
C ILE A 134 -20.45 9.87 -30.90
N GLU A 135 -20.43 9.87 -29.56
CA GLU A 135 -20.18 11.05 -28.74
C GLU A 135 -19.21 10.78 -27.56
N PRO A 136 -17.89 10.95 -27.75
CA PRO A 136 -16.92 10.68 -26.70
C PRO A 136 -17.04 11.61 -25.47
N ASP A 137 -17.69 12.76 -25.61
CA ASP A 137 -17.83 13.80 -24.59
C ASP A 137 -19.20 13.86 -23.90
N THR A 138 -20.20 13.12 -24.41
CA THR A 138 -21.54 13.04 -23.81
C THR A 138 -21.90 11.57 -23.58
N PRO A 139 -21.96 11.10 -22.32
CA PRO A 139 -22.36 9.72 -22.08
C PRO A 139 -23.87 9.54 -22.27
N ALA A 140 -24.25 8.38 -22.79
CA ALA A 140 -25.62 7.90 -22.80
C ALA A 140 -26.01 7.37 -21.41
N PRO A 141 -27.21 7.71 -20.90
CA PRO A 141 -27.65 7.24 -19.59
C PRO A 141 -28.04 5.75 -19.62
N GLY A 142 -27.83 5.07 -18.50
CA GLY A 142 -28.21 3.66 -18.32
C GLY A 142 -27.13 2.68 -18.77
N LEU A 143 -27.56 1.48 -19.16
CA LEU A 143 -26.71 0.44 -19.72
C LEU A 143 -26.93 0.36 -21.23
N PRO A 144 -25.92 -0.05 -22.02
CA PRO A 144 -26.11 -0.26 -23.45
C PRO A 144 -27.16 -1.35 -23.70
N GLN A 145 -27.88 -1.25 -24.82
CA GLN A 145 -28.77 -2.33 -25.25
C GLN A 145 -27.94 -3.58 -25.57
N GLU A 146 -28.40 -4.75 -25.14
CA GLU A 146 -27.80 -6.02 -25.53
C GLU A 146 -27.86 -6.15 -27.06
N SER A 147 -26.71 -6.38 -27.70
CA SER A 147 -26.68 -6.67 -29.13
C SER A 147 -27.30 -8.03 -29.39
N ALA A 148 -27.92 -8.20 -30.56
CA ALA A 148 -28.27 -9.53 -31.05
C ALA A 148 -26.98 -10.37 -31.16
N LEU A 149 -27.10 -11.68 -30.88
CA LEU A 149 -25.97 -12.64 -30.79
C LEU A 149 -25.03 -12.67 -32.01
N ASP A 150 -25.46 -12.15 -33.17
CA ASP A 150 -24.75 -12.22 -34.45
C ASP A 150 -24.03 -10.91 -34.86
N ASP A 151 -24.27 -9.79 -34.18
CA ASP A 151 -23.50 -8.55 -34.39
C ASP A 151 -22.39 -8.48 -33.33
N ARG A 152 -21.14 -8.19 -33.75
CA ARG A 152 -20.08 -7.85 -32.78
C ARG A 152 -20.61 -6.67 -31.95
N PRO A 153 -20.80 -6.83 -30.63
CA PRO A 153 -21.23 -5.71 -29.81
C PRO A 153 -20.18 -4.59 -29.95
N PRO A 154 -20.59 -3.34 -30.20
CA PRO A 154 -19.69 -2.19 -30.08
C PRO A 154 -19.04 -2.19 -28.69
N ALA A 155 -17.76 -1.80 -28.64
CA ALA A 155 -17.01 -1.78 -27.40
C ALA A 155 -17.42 -0.56 -26.56
N TYR A 156 -18.27 -0.77 -25.55
CA TYR A 156 -18.66 0.27 -24.60
C TYR A 156 -17.82 0.22 -23.34
N GLU A 157 -17.49 1.39 -22.81
CA GLU A 157 -17.03 1.51 -21.43
C GLU A 157 -18.21 1.99 -20.56
N ILE A 158 -18.59 1.16 -19.58
CA ILE A 158 -19.75 1.40 -18.71
C ILE A 158 -19.26 1.88 -17.34
N TYR A 159 -19.68 3.08 -16.98
CA TYR A 159 -19.38 3.68 -15.68
C TYR A 159 -20.56 3.55 -14.73
N ASP A 160 -20.24 3.18 -13.49
CA ASP A 160 -21.17 3.23 -12.37
C ASP A 160 -20.82 4.41 -11.49
N ARG A 161 -21.75 5.35 -11.37
CA ARG A 161 -21.67 6.40 -10.37
C ARG A 161 -22.12 5.84 -9.03
N LEU A 162 -21.14 5.54 -8.19
CA LEU A 162 -21.33 4.80 -6.95
C LEU A 162 -21.50 5.70 -5.72
N LEU A 163 -20.88 6.87 -5.70
CA LEU A 163 -20.84 7.68 -4.48
C LEU A 163 -20.85 9.17 -4.79
N ASP A 164 -21.68 9.94 -4.08
CA ASP A 164 -21.53 11.38 -3.92
C ASP A 164 -20.89 11.63 -2.55
N THR A 165 -19.67 12.15 -2.51
CA THR A 165 -18.88 12.28 -1.27
C THR A 165 -18.08 13.57 -1.19
N ALA A 166 -17.54 13.84 -0.02
CA ALA A 166 -16.48 14.84 0.19
C ALA A 166 -15.33 14.17 0.95
N PHE A 167 -14.09 14.55 0.65
CA PHE A 167 -12.91 14.00 1.34
C PHE A 167 -12.80 14.47 2.79
N VAL A 168 -13.35 15.65 3.10
CA VAL A 168 -13.36 16.25 4.43
C VAL A 168 -14.67 17.00 4.66
N ARG A 169 -15.08 17.14 5.91
CA ARG A 169 -16.29 17.90 6.28
C ARG A 169 -16.20 19.35 5.79
N GLY A 170 -17.25 19.82 5.13
CA GLY A 170 -17.30 21.18 4.53
C GLY A 170 -16.48 21.35 3.25
N GLY A 171 -15.80 20.29 2.79
CA GLY A 171 -15.02 20.30 1.55
C GLY A 171 -15.89 20.26 0.28
N ALA A 172 -15.21 20.31 -0.87
CA ALA A 172 -15.85 20.12 -2.17
C ALA A 172 -16.46 18.71 -2.29
N ARG A 173 -17.58 18.61 -3.02
CA ARG A 173 -18.26 17.35 -3.29
C ARG A 173 -17.86 16.79 -4.64
N TYR A 174 -17.72 15.47 -4.69
CA TYR A 174 -17.33 14.70 -5.86
C TYR A 174 -18.28 13.52 -6.07
N TYR A 175 -18.60 13.25 -7.33
CA TYR A 175 -19.08 11.95 -7.75
C TYR A 175 -17.89 11.02 -7.98
N MET A 176 -17.97 9.81 -7.43
CA MET A 176 -17.06 8.71 -7.72
C MET A 176 -17.71 7.80 -8.73
N ASP A 177 -17.15 7.79 -9.94
CA ASP A 177 -17.66 7.02 -11.06
C ASP A 177 -16.61 5.96 -11.42
N CYS A 178 -17.00 4.68 -11.39
CA CYS A 178 -16.08 3.54 -11.51
C CYS A 178 -16.39 2.70 -12.74
N THR A 179 -15.37 2.07 -13.29
CA THR A 179 -15.49 1.21 -14.46
C THR A 179 -14.46 0.08 -14.44
N VAL A 180 -14.69 -0.93 -15.25
CA VAL A 180 -13.66 -1.86 -15.71
C VAL A 180 -13.34 -1.47 -17.15
N SER A 181 -12.09 -1.11 -17.42
CA SER A 181 -11.63 -0.77 -18.75
C SER A 181 -11.82 -1.95 -19.71
N LEU A 182 -11.75 -1.68 -21.02
CA LEU A 182 -11.74 -2.74 -22.03
C LEU A 182 -10.56 -3.73 -21.89
N SER A 183 -9.49 -3.32 -21.19
CA SER A 183 -8.35 -4.17 -20.84
C SER A 183 -8.51 -4.91 -19.50
N GLY A 184 -9.67 -4.79 -18.83
CA GLY A 184 -9.96 -5.47 -17.56
C GLY A 184 -9.46 -4.72 -16.32
N GLN A 185 -8.96 -3.49 -16.46
CA GLN A 185 -8.44 -2.71 -15.34
C GLN A 185 -9.56 -2.00 -14.59
N HIS A 186 -9.60 -2.17 -13.26
CA HIS A 186 -10.59 -1.51 -12.42
C HIS A 186 -10.07 -0.14 -12.01
N TYR A 187 -10.85 0.90 -12.26
CA TYR A 187 -10.51 2.24 -11.81
C TYR A 187 -11.75 3.10 -11.57
N CYS A 188 -11.56 4.17 -10.81
CA CYS A 188 -12.58 5.17 -10.53
C CYS A 188 -12.07 6.57 -10.83
N ILE A 189 -12.95 7.43 -11.34
CA ILE A 189 -12.72 8.85 -11.57
C ILE A 189 -13.52 9.69 -10.57
N PHE A 190 -12.98 10.86 -10.23
CA PHE A 190 -13.56 11.77 -9.23
C PHE A 190 -13.98 13.07 -9.90
N LEU A 191 -15.29 13.23 -10.08
CA LEU A 191 -15.89 14.35 -10.80
C LEU A 191 -16.45 15.39 -9.83
N PRO A 192 -16.07 16.67 -9.90
CA PRO A 192 -16.70 17.70 -9.10
C PRO A 192 -18.21 17.78 -9.37
N VAL A 193 -19.05 17.73 -8.34
CA VAL A 193 -20.53 17.73 -8.48
C VAL A 193 -21.07 18.99 -9.20
N ARG A 194 -20.30 20.08 -9.20
CA ARG A 194 -20.68 21.37 -9.79
C ARG A 194 -20.52 21.41 -11.32
N GLU A 195 -19.74 20.49 -11.89
CA GLU A 195 -19.55 20.42 -13.33
C GLU A 195 -20.67 19.56 -13.93
N GLY A 196 -21.70 20.20 -14.47
CA GLY A 196 -22.86 19.50 -15.06
C GLY A 196 -22.54 18.61 -16.27
N LYS A 197 -21.27 18.54 -16.71
CA LYS A 197 -20.79 17.65 -17.78
C LYS A 197 -19.91 16.55 -17.18
N ILE A 198 -20.18 15.30 -17.56
CA ILE A 198 -19.35 14.16 -17.19
C ILE A 198 -18.15 14.15 -18.14
N ARG A 199 -16.94 14.38 -17.63
CA ARG A 199 -15.69 14.36 -18.40
C ARG A 199 -14.86 13.17 -17.96
N ARG A 200 -14.32 12.40 -18.90
CA ARG A 200 -13.37 11.30 -18.61
C ARG A 200 -11.90 11.71 -18.65
N ASN A 201 -11.60 12.79 -19.38
CA ASN A 201 -10.23 13.23 -19.60
C ASN A 201 -9.85 14.35 -18.64
N GLY A 202 -8.61 14.34 -18.16
CA GLY A 202 -8.07 15.38 -17.26
C GLY A 202 -8.76 15.43 -15.90
N VAL A 203 -9.33 14.30 -15.46
CA VAL A 203 -9.94 14.15 -14.14
C VAL A 203 -9.11 13.21 -13.30
N ALA A 204 -9.16 13.43 -11.99
CA ALA A 204 -8.45 12.59 -11.04
C ALA A 204 -8.99 11.16 -11.11
N ALA A 205 -8.09 10.18 -11.21
CA ALA A 205 -8.41 8.77 -11.32
C ALA A 205 -7.58 7.94 -10.34
N LEU A 206 -8.14 6.85 -9.83
CA LEU A 206 -7.44 5.86 -9.03
C LEU A 206 -7.74 4.44 -9.53
N PRO A 207 -6.72 3.61 -9.77
CA PRO A 207 -6.93 2.18 -9.95
C PRO A 207 -7.33 1.55 -8.62
N GLY A 208 -8.15 0.49 -8.67
CA GLY A 208 -8.45 -0.31 -7.50
C GLY A 208 -9.83 -0.95 -7.46
N GLN A 209 -9.98 -1.85 -6.48
CA GLN A 209 -11.19 -2.63 -6.23
C GLN A 209 -11.74 -2.43 -4.81
N THR A 210 -10.98 -1.80 -3.90
CA THR A 210 -11.46 -1.46 -2.57
C THR A 210 -11.01 -0.07 -2.20
N PHE A 211 -11.95 0.80 -1.83
CA PHE A 211 -11.69 2.19 -1.48
C PHE A 211 -12.29 2.58 -0.14
N TYR A 212 -11.59 3.42 0.60
CA TYR A 212 -11.98 3.93 1.91
C TYR A 212 -11.96 5.46 1.92
N PHE A 213 -13.07 6.05 2.37
CA PHE A 213 -13.31 7.49 2.48
C PHE A 213 -13.61 7.83 3.95
N PRO A 214 -12.58 7.99 4.80
CA PRO A 214 -12.77 8.22 6.22
C PRO A 214 -13.17 9.65 6.58
N GLY A 215 -13.13 10.59 5.63
CA GLY A 215 -13.49 11.99 5.88
C GLY A 215 -12.36 12.86 6.44
N ASN A 216 -11.10 12.41 6.30
CA ASN A 216 -9.91 13.06 6.84
C ASN A 216 -9.07 13.81 5.76
N GLY A 217 -9.69 14.12 4.62
CA GLY A 217 -9.04 14.76 3.48
C GLY A 217 -8.38 13.81 2.48
N HIS A 218 -8.33 12.50 2.78
CA HIS A 218 -7.63 11.51 1.96
C HIS A 218 -8.54 10.37 1.48
N ILE A 219 -8.08 9.65 0.47
CA ILE A 219 -8.64 8.37 0.01
C ILE A 219 -7.63 7.29 0.32
N TYR A 220 -8.10 6.12 0.74
CA TYR A 220 -7.24 4.97 0.89
C TYR A 220 -7.71 3.87 -0.04
N SER A 221 -6.76 3.17 -0.64
CA SER A 221 -7.03 2.03 -1.52
C SER A 221 -6.39 0.77 -0.94
N ASP A 222 -7.02 -0.36 -1.18
CA ASP A 222 -6.48 -1.69 -0.90
C ASP A 222 -6.65 -2.53 -2.16
N VAL A 223 -5.57 -2.70 -2.91
CA VAL A 223 -5.61 -3.14 -4.32
C VAL A 223 -4.62 -4.27 -4.56
N ASP A 224 -5.08 -5.32 -5.23
CA ASP A 224 -4.23 -6.41 -5.71
C ASP A 224 -4.11 -6.30 -7.24
N ASP A 225 -3.12 -5.52 -7.71
CA ASP A 225 -2.91 -5.22 -9.14
C ASP A 225 -1.64 -5.90 -9.66
N SER A 226 -1.83 -7.04 -10.32
CA SER A 226 -0.77 -7.78 -10.97
C SER A 226 -0.20 -7.10 -12.21
N GLY A 227 -0.82 -6.06 -12.75
CA GLY A 227 -0.27 -5.31 -13.89
C GLY A 227 1.01 -4.57 -13.56
N VAL A 228 1.16 -4.09 -12.33
CA VAL A 228 2.27 -3.18 -11.95
C VAL A 228 2.97 -3.55 -10.65
N ARG A 229 2.44 -4.52 -9.88
CA ARG A 229 3.01 -4.91 -8.58
C ARG A 229 2.97 -6.43 -8.41
N TYR A 230 3.71 -6.92 -7.41
CA TYR A 230 3.79 -8.35 -7.06
C TYR A 230 2.88 -8.75 -5.89
N TYR A 231 2.19 -7.78 -5.28
CA TYR A 231 1.48 -7.94 -4.02
C TYR A 231 0.33 -6.95 -3.88
N ARG A 232 -0.67 -7.37 -3.10
CA ARG A 232 -1.73 -6.51 -2.59
C ARG A 232 -1.20 -5.35 -1.77
N LEU A 233 -1.59 -4.14 -2.13
CA LEU A 233 -1.03 -2.89 -1.64
C LEU A 233 -2.09 -2.01 -0.99
N ARG A 234 -1.75 -1.46 0.18
CA ARG A 234 -2.52 -0.42 0.87
C ARG A 234 -1.87 0.94 0.66
N GLN A 235 -2.63 1.90 0.14
CA GLN A 235 -2.12 3.21 -0.22
C GLN A 235 -2.99 4.31 0.36
N LYS A 236 -2.40 5.49 0.47
CA LYS A 236 -3.06 6.73 0.87
C LYS A 236 -2.86 7.76 -0.24
N TRP A 237 -3.94 8.46 -0.58
CA TRP A 237 -3.98 9.39 -1.70
C TRP A 237 -4.54 10.74 -1.27
N ALA A 238 -3.97 11.80 -1.82
CA ALA A 238 -4.50 13.15 -1.73
C ALA A 238 -4.96 13.62 -3.13
N LEU A 239 -6.09 14.29 -3.19
CA LEU A 239 -6.51 15.00 -4.40
C LEU A 239 -5.89 16.40 -4.39
N GLU A 240 -4.95 16.65 -5.28
CA GLU A 240 -4.21 17.91 -5.37
C GLU A 240 -4.21 18.40 -6.80
N ASN A 241 -4.62 19.66 -7.01
CA ASN A 241 -4.65 20.29 -8.34
C ASN A 241 -5.41 19.50 -9.42
N GLY A 242 -6.42 18.71 -9.02
CA GLY A 242 -7.22 17.88 -9.93
C GLY A 242 -6.60 16.50 -10.22
N GLU A 243 -5.49 16.15 -9.59
CA GLU A 243 -4.79 14.88 -9.77
C GLU A 243 -4.71 14.11 -8.44
N MET A 244 -4.67 12.78 -8.53
CA MET A 244 -4.46 11.93 -7.37
C MET A 244 -2.97 11.73 -7.14
N ARG A 245 -2.47 12.22 -6.00
CA ARG A 245 -1.09 12.04 -5.57
C ARG A 245 -1.03 10.98 -4.48
N GLU A 246 -0.22 9.95 -4.69
CA GLU A 246 0.08 8.98 -3.63
C GLU A 246 0.92 9.66 -2.54
N ILE A 247 0.55 9.45 -1.29
CA ILE A 247 1.41 9.79 -0.14
C ILE A 247 2.34 8.61 0.08
N GLU A 248 3.57 8.75 -0.42
CA GLU A 248 4.57 7.68 -0.42
C GLU A 248 4.93 7.22 0.99
N GLN A 249 4.91 5.91 1.19
CA GLN A 249 5.34 5.23 2.42
C GLN A 249 6.81 4.81 2.30
N PRO A 250 7.59 4.75 3.39
CA PRO A 250 8.95 4.21 3.34
C PRO A 250 8.98 2.74 2.91
N TYR A 251 8.01 1.96 3.39
CA TYR A 251 7.84 0.55 3.08
C TYR A 251 6.35 0.24 2.96
N HIS A 252 6.00 -0.82 2.24
CA HIS A 252 4.65 -1.35 2.28
C HIS A 252 4.58 -2.51 3.26
N TYR A 253 3.65 -2.45 4.21
CA TYR A 253 3.40 -3.55 5.14
C TYR A 253 2.52 -4.62 4.50
N LEU A 254 3.05 -5.84 4.39
CA LEU A 254 2.35 -6.98 3.82
C LEU A 254 1.76 -7.86 4.93
N GLY A 255 2.60 -8.24 5.91
CA GLY A 255 2.21 -9.13 7.00
C GLY A 255 1.68 -10.50 6.54
N LEU A 256 2.06 -10.93 5.33
CA LEU A 256 1.51 -12.09 4.61
C LEU A 256 2.14 -13.40 5.10
N ALA A 257 1.32 -14.35 5.55
CA ALA A 257 1.75 -15.73 5.77
C ALA A 257 1.95 -16.41 4.41
N SER A 258 3.07 -17.10 4.22
CA SER A 258 3.47 -17.65 2.92
C SER A 258 4.35 -18.89 3.08
N HIS A 259 4.66 -19.54 1.96
CA HIS A 259 5.64 -20.60 1.84
C HIS A 259 6.64 -20.26 0.73
N TYR A 260 7.93 -20.47 1.00
CA TYR A 260 8.96 -20.38 -0.03
C TYR A 260 8.87 -21.60 -0.94
N ARG A 261 8.59 -21.42 -2.24
CA ARG A 261 8.37 -22.54 -3.19
C ARG A 261 9.65 -23.07 -3.83
N GLY A 262 10.76 -22.33 -3.71
CA GLY A 262 12.00 -22.60 -4.43
C GLY A 262 12.38 -21.42 -5.33
N ILE A 263 13.46 -21.57 -6.08
CA ILE A 263 13.82 -20.60 -7.12
C ILE A 263 12.97 -20.91 -8.35
N LEU A 264 12.03 -20.03 -8.68
CA LEU A 264 11.29 -20.07 -9.94
C LEU A 264 12.28 -19.84 -11.09
N LYS A 265 12.21 -20.72 -12.10
CA LYS A 265 12.95 -20.63 -13.34
C LYS A 265 12.14 -19.84 -14.37
N ALA A 266 12.73 -18.78 -14.90
CA ALA A 266 12.00 -17.87 -15.79
C ALA A 266 11.72 -18.47 -17.18
N ASP A 267 12.49 -19.47 -17.59
CA ASP A 267 12.41 -20.12 -18.90
C ASP A 267 11.28 -21.15 -19.00
N ASP A 268 11.05 -21.94 -17.95
CA ASP A 268 10.09 -23.04 -17.96
C ASP A 268 9.04 -23.00 -16.82
N GLY A 269 9.14 -22.02 -15.91
CA GLY A 269 8.21 -21.86 -14.79
C GLY A 269 8.34 -22.91 -13.69
N THR A 270 9.36 -23.78 -13.73
CA THR A 270 9.61 -24.79 -12.69
C THR A 270 10.31 -24.21 -11.48
N HIS A 271 10.29 -24.92 -10.34
CA HIS A 271 10.98 -24.52 -9.12
C HIS A 271 12.20 -25.40 -8.84
N ASP A 272 13.36 -24.78 -8.70
CA ASP A 272 14.51 -25.42 -8.04
C ASP A 272 14.30 -25.40 -6.53
N SER A 273 13.90 -26.56 -6.00
CA SER A 273 13.68 -26.78 -4.57
C SER A 273 14.95 -27.16 -3.79
N LYS A 274 16.09 -27.38 -4.46
CA LYS A 274 17.36 -27.76 -3.82
C LYS A 274 18.14 -26.55 -3.36
N THR A 275 17.99 -25.40 -4.03
CA THR A 275 18.68 -24.17 -3.66
C THR A 275 17.95 -23.49 -2.49
N PRO A 276 18.57 -23.41 -1.29
CA PRO A 276 17.96 -22.71 -0.18
C PRO A 276 17.95 -21.20 -0.43
N LEU A 277 16.86 -20.55 -0.06
CA LEU A 277 16.79 -19.09 -0.04
C LEU A 277 17.77 -18.55 1.00
N ARG A 278 18.51 -17.51 0.65
CA ARG A 278 19.40 -16.78 1.57
C ARG A 278 18.74 -15.45 1.95
N LEU A 279 18.51 -15.26 3.26
CA LEU A 279 18.13 -13.96 3.80
C LEU A 279 19.38 -13.16 4.14
N LEU A 280 19.40 -11.88 3.77
CA LEU A 280 20.51 -10.96 3.96
C LEU A 280 20.27 -10.04 5.15
N ASP A 281 21.35 -9.54 5.74
CA ASP A 281 21.28 -8.62 6.88
C ASP A 281 20.70 -7.24 6.54
N ARG A 282 20.85 -6.81 5.28
CA ARG A 282 20.33 -5.53 4.77
C ARG A 282 20.09 -5.61 3.26
N VAL A 283 19.34 -4.64 2.74
CA VAL A 283 19.24 -4.36 1.31
C VAL A 283 20.64 -4.23 0.70
N ASP A 284 20.86 -4.90 -0.43
CA ASP A 284 22.15 -5.01 -1.13
C ASP A 284 23.31 -5.58 -0.28
N GLY A 285 23.01 -6.16 0.88
CA GLY A 285 23.95 -6.85 1.74
C GLY A 285 24.52 -8.11 1.09
N LYS A 286 25.63 -8.61 1.63
CA LYS A 286 26.24 -9.89 1.21
C LYS A 286 26.25 -10.93 2.32
N LYS A 287 26.02 -10.51 3.57
CA LYS A 287 26.04 -11.38 4.73
C LYS A 287 24.70 -12.09 4.85
N THR A 288 24.75 -13.42 4.84
CA THR A 288 23.56 -14.26 5.04
C THR A 288 23.27 -14.39 6.54
N VAL A 289 22.04 -14.08 6.95
CA VAL A 289 21.57 -14.17 8.35
C VAL A 289 20.71 -15.40 8.60
N ALA A 290 20.06 -15.93 7.57
CA ALA A 290 19.29 -17.17 7.61
C ALA A 290 19.25 -17.86 6.25
N LYS A 291 18.96 -19.16 6.27
CA LYS A 291 18.66 -19.95 5.08
C LYS A 291 17.30 -20.61 5.25
N ILE A 292 16.50 -20.62 4.19
CA ILE A 292 15.14 -21.19 4.19
C ILE A 292 15.08 -22.28 3.11
N ALA A 293 14.59 -23.46 3.47
CA ALA A 293 14.42 -24.55 2.51
C ALA A 293 13.10 -24.38 1.74
N ALA A 294 13.03 -24.87 0.50
CA ALA A 294 11.76 -24.90 -0.22
C ALA A 294 10.71 -25.70 0.56
N GLY A 295 9.47 -25.21 0.57
CA GLY A 295 8.36 -25.71 1.38
C GLY A 295 8.29 -25.15 2.80
N ASP A 296 9.34 -24.48 3.31
CA ASP A 296 9.27 -23.88 4.65
C ASP A 296 8.30 -22.68 4.68
N ALA A 297 7.53 -22.63 5.77
CA ALA A 297 6.68 -21.49 6.09
C ALA A 297 7.51 -20.25 6.43
N VAL A 298 7.05 -19.11 5.94
CA VAL A 298 7.64 -17.79 6.14
C VAL A 298 6.54 -16.75 6.34
N ARG A 299 6.92 -15.56 6.80
CA ARG A 299 6.07 -14.38 6.75
C ARG A 299 6.74 -13.28 5.94
N ILE A 300 6.05 -12.76 4.93
CA ILE A 300 6.50 -11.59 4.17
C ILE A 300 6.03 -10.35 4.92
N LEU A 301 6.98 -9.59 5.46
CA LEU A 301 6.70 -8.50 6.39
C LEU A 301 6.54 -7.17 5.68
N LEU A 302 7.58 -6.77 4.93
CA LEU A 302 7.67 -5.49 4.25
C LEU A 302 8.12 -5.66 2.81
N ALA A 303 7.70 -4.74 1.96
CA ALA A 303 8.26 -4.52 0.64
C ALA A 303 8.89 -3.11 0.58
N ASP A 304 10.05 -2.99 -0.06
CA ASP A 304 10.74 -1.71 -0.31
C ASP A 304 10.51 -1.27 -1.75
N PRO A 305 9.61 -0.29 -2.00
CA PRO A 305 9.32 0.18 -3.35
C PRO A 305 10.31 1.24 -3.85
N HIS A 306 11.23 1.75 -3.01
CA HIS A 306 12.03 2.97 -3.29
C HIS A 306 13.48 2.68 -3.64
N GLN A 307 13.81 1.41 -3.80
CA GLN A 307 15.15 0.98 -4.20
C GLN A 307 15.54 1.53 -5.59
N PRO A 308 16.82 1.88 -5.79
CA PRO A 308 17.33 2.18 -7.13
C PRO A 308 17.07 1.04 -8.09
N CYS A 309 16.41 1.33 -9.21
CA CYS A 309 16.12 0.32 -10.23
C CYS A 309 17.22 0.28 -11.30
N ALA A 310 17.93 -0.85 -11.39
CA ALA A 310 18.93 -1.05 -12.43
C ALA A 310 18.27 -1.05 -13.82
N LYS A 311 18.99 -0.58 -14.84
CA LYS A 311 18.44 -0.38 -16.20
C LYS A 311 17.88 -1.68 -16.80
N GLU A 312 18.55 -2.80 -16.51
CA GLU A 312 18.14 -4.14 -16.93
C GLU A 312 16.91 -4.68 -16.20
N ALA A 313 16.49 -4.04 -15.09
CA ALA A 313 15.30 -4.38 -14.32
C ALA A 313 14.13 -3.41 -14.57
N GLN A 314 14.29 -2.48 -15.51
CA GLN A 314 13.26 -1.51 -15.89
C GLN A 314 12.39 -2.04 -17.03
N LEU A 315 11.07 -1.95 -16.87
CA LEU A 315 10.08 -2.17 -17.93
C LEU A 315 9.40 -0.85 -18.32
N ALA A 316 8.63 -0.88 -19.41
CA ALA A 316 7.81 0.23 -19.88
C ALA A 316 8.58 1.57 -19.91
N ASN A 317 9.75 1.57 -20.57
CA ASN A 317 10.65 2.73 -20.70
C ASN A 317 11.12 3.34 -19.37
N GLY A 318 11.25 2.54 -18.32
CA GLY A 318 11.75 3.00 -17.02
C GLY A 318 10.66 3.32 -16.00
N SER A 319 9.38 3.21 -16.36
CA SER A 319 8.27 3.51 -15.46
C SER A 319 7.97 2.40 -14.44
N ILE A 320 8.39 1.17 -14.71
CA ILE A 320 8.14 0.01 -13.83
C ILE A 320 9.47 -0.62 -13.43
N CYS A 321 9.68 -0.80 -12.13
CA CYS A 321 10.80 -1.59 -11.61
C CYS A 321 10.38 -3.03 -11.31
N THR A 322 11.09 -4.00 -11.88
CA THR A 322 10.84 -5.44 -11.66
C THR A 322 11.63 -6.01 -10.50
N ASP A 323 12.65 -5.29 -10.03
CA ASP A 323 13.29 -5.65 -8.79
C ASP A 323 12.38 -5.27 -7.62
N LEU A 324 12.34 -6.09 -6.58
CA LEU A 324 11.71 -5.76 -5.30
C LEU A 324 12.46 -6.39 -4.12
N TRP A 325 12.82 -5.60 -3.12
CA TRP A 325 13.33 -6.09 -1.85
C TRP A 325 12.18 -6.38 -0.88
N LEU A 326 12.20 -7.56 -0.29
CA LEU A 326 11.25 -8.03 0.71
C LEU A 326 11.97 -8.31 2.03
N LEU A 327 11.37 -7.87 3.14
CA LEU A 327 11.77 -8.32 4.48
C LEU A 327 10.97 -9.58 4.83
N ILE A 328 11.67 -10.68 5.08
CA ILE A 328 11.07 -11.99 5.38
C ILE A 328 11.39 -12.37 6.82
N GLN A 329 10.41 -12.97 7.50
CA GLN A 329 10.60 -13.70 8.75
C GLN A 329 10.52 -15.20 8.50
N SER A 330 11.55 -15.94 8.90
CA SER A 330 11.52 -17.40 8.91
C SER A 330 10.74 -17.95 10.10
N LYS A 331 10.38 -19.23 10.07
CA LYS A 331 9.67 -19.93 11.15
C LYS A 331 10.36 -19.87 12.53
N ASP A 332 11.69 -19.73 12.56
CA ASP A 332 12.48 -19.56 13.80
C ASP A 332 12.55 -18.09 14.28
N GLY A 333 11.81 -17.18 13.64
CA GLY A 333 11.69 -15.78 14.01
C GLY A 333 12.83 -14.88 13.51
N LYS A 334 13.82 -15.42 12.79
CA LYS A 334 14.88 -14.60 12.17
C LYS A 334 14.31 -13.79 11.03
N THR A 335 14.81 -12.57 10.89
CA THR A 335 14.41 -11.67 9.81
C THR A 335 15.59 -11.31 8.92
N GLY A 336 15.32 -11.11 7.64
CA GLY A 336 16.31 -10.63 6.69
C GLY A 336 15.73 -10.36 5.32
N TRP A 337 16.52 -9.68 4.50
CA TRP A 337 16.10 -9.15 3.21
C TRP A 337 16.37 -10.14 2.08
N VAL A 338 15.46 -10.19 1.11
CA VAL A 338 15.61 -10.94 -0.14
C VAL A 338 15.18 -10.05 -1.30
N LYS A 339 15.86 -10.16 -2.43
CA LYS A 339 15.48 -9.51 -3.67
C LYS A 339 14.74 -10.52 -4.56
N ILE A 340 13.62 -10.10 -5.12
CA ILE A 340 12.88 -10.85 -6.12
C ILE A 340 12.80 -10.08 -7.44
N ASN A 341 12.69 -10.82 -8.54
CA ASN A 341 12.40 -10.31 -9.87
C ASN A 341 11.79 -11.43 -10.73
N TYR A 342 10.47 -11.40 -10.92
CA TYR A 342 9.74 -12.45 -11.65
C TYR A 342 10.01 -12.49 -13.17
N GLN A 343 10.82 -11.57 -13.71
CA GLN A 343 11.31 -11.63 -15.09
C GLN A 343 12.59 -12.47 -15.22
N ARG A 344 13.09 -13.05 -14.13
CA ARG A 344 14.35 -13.80 -14.03
C ARG A 344 14.20 -14.95 -13.05
N ASP A 345 15.23 -15.80 -12.99
CA ASP A 345 15.34 -16.78 -11.92
C ASP A 345 15.28 -16.09 -10.55
N THR A 346 14.24 -16.38 -9.76
CA THR A 346 13.96 -15.63 -8.53
C THR A 346 13.37 -16.53 -7.44
N PRO A 347 13.60 -16.23 -6.15
CA PRO A 347 12.81 -16.83 -5.09
C PRO A 347 11.31 -16.57 -5.31
N ASP A 348 10.51 -17.62 -5.21
CA ASP A 348 9.05 -17.54 -5.34
C ASP A 348 8.35 -17.85 -4.01
N PHE A 349 7.28 -17.12 -3.75
CA PHE A 349 6.52 -17.17 -2.51
C PHE A 349 5.03 -17.26 -2.82
N GLU A 350 4.33 -18.13 -2.09
CA GLU A 350 2.88 -18.21 -2.16
C GLU A 350 2.21 -16.87 -1.79
N GLY A 351 1.21 -16.46 -2.57
CA GLY A 351 0.47 -15.21 -2.37
C GLY A 351 1.13 -13.98 -3.00
N LEU A 352 2.31 -14.12 -3.61
CA LEU A 352 2.84 -13.14 -4.57
C LEU A 352 2.50 -13.59 -5.99
N HIS A 353 2.49 -12.63 -6.92
CA HIS A 353 2.29 -12.88 -8.35
C HIS A 353 3.36 -12.16 -9.18
N GLY A 354 3.55 -12.59 -10.43
CA GLY A 354 4.36 -11.87 -11.40
C GLY A 354 3.67 -10.59 -11.91
N LEU A 355 4.41 -9.76 -12.65
CA LEU A 355 3.80 -8.64 -13.37
C LEU A 355 3.11 -9.18 -14.63
N ALA A 356 1.87 -8.78 -14.88
CA ALA A 356 1.22 -9.01 -16.16
C ALA A 356 1.94 -8.17 -17.23
N GLY A 357 2.33 -8.84 -18.32
CA GLY A 357 3.06 -8.23 -19.43
C GLY A 357 2.17 -7.54 -20.45
#